data_AF-A0A927YRX5-F1
#
_entry.id   AF-A0A927YRX5-F1
#
_cell.length_a   1.000
_cell.length_b   1.000
_cell.length_c   1.000
_cell.angle_alpha   90.00
_cell.angle_beta   90.00
_cell.angle_gamma   90.00
#
_symmetry.space_group_name_H-M   'P 1'
#
loop_
_entity.id
_entity.type
_entity.pdbx_description
1 polymer ?
#
loop_
_entity_poly.entity_id
_entity_poly.type
_entity_poly.pdbx_seq_one_letter_code
_entity_poly.pdbx_strand_id
1 'polypeptide(L)'
;MNLTVMQKLYDALDRHMDENRYIVLFGANKISELGIKYLREKNIEVAAVLDNNDKFSGSKIEGVEILKPETALGKYREDALIFIASGHIESMTKQLEEMGYKQNVHIFLTIYTKPTLEIKETEEAIEEVKEGMDVYLKIHRDGNKKLLVCPYKGIGDIYFIGAYIREYCKKEEIKAYSLVLTGNICRRVAEMFGIEDLVLLSAKDMDRLVKYIQFAGEKITNSKILNHNCTHIGVLSKFDIAGRLSWGEIFLNGIFEFDSAVSASAPVISPRGKYEEIKEGKTVILSPYANTVKNIDVTIWEELTNELLKKGFDVITNSSGKDEPVIKGSKEGFYPLEDMVHIVEKAGYFIGVRSGLCDVISAAKAKKIVLYPDKASMFFSIEKMGLSGDVEEVLLDGQYNGKIVCGIINKM
;
A
#
# COMPACT_ATOMS: atom_id res chain seq x y z
N MET A 1 3.37 -8.53 -0.67
CA MET A 1 4.83 -8.80 -0.77
C MET A 1 5.54 -7.82 0.15
N ASN A 2 6.49 -8.28 0.98
CA ASN A 2 7.16 -7.38 1.94
C ASN A 2 7.84 -6.24 1.17
N LEU A 3 7.54 -4.97 1.48
CA LEU A 3 8.13 -3.79 0.82
C LEU A 3 9.68 -3.88 0.78
N THR A 4 10.26 -4.53 1.79
CA THR A 4 11.69 -4.84 1.89
C THR A 4 12.23 -5.78 0.81
N VAL A 5 11.45 -6.73 0.30
CA VAL A 5 11.91 -7.67 -0.75
C VAL A 5 11.98 -6.96 -2.10
N MET A 6 11.01 -6.11 -2.39
CA MET A 6 10.97 -5.29 -3.61
C MET A 6 12.09 -4.27 -3.63
N GLN A 7 12.29 -3.56 -2.52
CA GLN A 7 13.39 -2.60 -2.38
C GLN A 7 14.75 -3.30 -2.57
N LYS A 8 14.96 -4.47 -1.96
CA LYS A 8 16.20 -5.25 -2.11
C LYS A 8 16.45 -5.69 -3.56
N LEU A 9 15.41 -6.10 -4.29
CA LEU A 9 15.51 -6.42 -5.71
C LEU A 9 15.98 -5.20 -6.50
N TYR A 10 15.31 -4.05 -6.32
CA TYR A 10 15.62 -2.84 -7.07
C TYR A 10 17.00 -2.28 -6.75
N ASP A 11 17.40 -2.27 -5.47
CA ASP A 11 18.73 -1.85 -5.05
C ASP A 11 19.83 -2.77 -5.62
N ALA A 12 19.57 -4.08 -5.69
CA ALA A 12 20.51 -5.04 -6.23
C ALA A 12 20.65 -4.91 -7.76
N LEU A 13 19.54 -4.65 -8.46
CA LEU A 13 19.59 -4.26 -9.86
C LEU A 13 20.42 -2.97 -9.98
N ASP A 14 20.00 -1.86 -9.38
CA ASP A 14 20.67 -0.56 -9.55
C ASP A 14 22.17 -0.56 -9.22
N ARG A 15 22.62 -1.35 -8.23
CA ARG A 15 24.04 -1.43 -7.86
C ARG A 15 24.91 -2.14 -8.89
N HIS A 16 24.37 -3.10 -9.61
CA HIS A 16 25.14 -4.04 -10.44
C HIS A 16 24.80 -3.98 -11.92
N MET A 17 23.78 -3.20 -12.28
CA MET A 17 23.32 -3.05 -13.64
C MET A 17 24.36 -2.36 -14.53
N ASP A 18 24.54 -2.94 -15.72
CA ASP A 18 25.30 -2.41 -16.84
C ASP A 18 24.53 -2.75 -18.12
N GLU A 19 24.11 -1.72 -18.85
CA GLU A 19 23.24 -1.84 -20.03
C GLU A 19 23.89 -2.59 -21.18
N ASN A 20 25.22 -2.75 -21.18
CA ASN A 20 25.97 -3.45 -22.22
C ASN A 20 26.11 -4.96 -21.95
N ARG A 21 25.52 -5.47 -20.87
CA ARG A 21 25.67 -6.86 -20.44
C ARG A 21 24.44 -7.70 -20.78
N TYR A 22 24.66 -9.00 -20.97
CA TYR A 22 23.57 -9.93 -21.23
C TYR A 22 22.81 -10.27 -19.93
N ILE A 23 21.71 -9.55 -19.69
CA ILE A 23 20.95 -9.62 -18.44
C ILE A 23 19.95 -10.78 -18.47
N VAL A 24 19.99 -11.62 -17.44
CA VAL A 24 19.03 -12.71 -17.23
C VAL A 24 18.56 -12.76 -15.77
N LEU A 25 17.30 -13.15 -15.58
CA LEU A 25 16.72 -13.34 -14.24
C LEU A 25 16.47 -14.83 -14.01
N PHE A 26 17.03 -15.40 -12.94
CA PHE A 26 16.89 -16.83 -12.63
C PHE A 26 15.76 -17.07 -11.63
N GLY A 27 14.68 -17.66 -12.14
CA GLY A 27 13.48 -18.12 -11.43
C GLY A 27 12.21 -17.62 -12.11
N ALA A 28 11.38 -18.50 -12.65
CA ALA A 28 10.11 -18.12 -13.29
C ALA A 28 9.01 -17.83 -12.24
N ASN A 29 9.09 -16.67 -11.59
CA ASN A 29 8.16 -16.29 -10.53
C ASN A 29 7.82 -14.79 -10.53
N LYS A 30 6.99 -14.37 -9.56
CA LYS A 30 6.50 -12.99 -9.44
C LYS A 30 7.62 -11.96 -9.25
N ILE A 31 8.77 -12.35 -8.70
CA ILE A 31 9.91 -11.45 -8.50
C ILE A 31 10.55 -11.15 -9.85
N SER A 32 10.77 -12.15 -10.70
CA SER A 32 11.27 -11.93 -12.06
C SER A 32 10.31 -11.09 -12.89
N GLU A 33 8.99 -11.27 -12.73
CA GLU A 33 7.98 -10.41 -13.36
C GLU A 33 8.18 -8.93 -12.99
N LEU A 34 8.44 -8.65 -11.72
CA LEU A 34 8.63 -7.29 -11.20
C LEU A 34 9.99 -6.72 -11.61
N GLY A 35 11.04 -7.54 -11.62
CA GLY A 35 12.36 -7.16 -12.13
C GLY A 35 12.31 -6.76 -13.61
N ILE A 36 11.57 -7.52 -14.44
CA ILE A 36 11.40 -7.19 -15.87
C ILE A 36 10.68 -5.85 -16.04
N LYS A 37 9.58 -5.61 -15.29
CA LYS A 37 8.85 -4.34 -15.35
C LYS A 37 9.73 -3.16 -14.96
N TYR A 38 10.47 -3.30 -13.87
CA TYR A 38 11.38 -2.29 -13.38
C TYR A 38 12.49 -1.94 -14.37
N LEU A 39 13.15 -2.95 -14.95
CA LEU A 39 14.20 -2.74 -15.95
C LEU A 39 13.65 -2.15 -17.24
N ARG A 40 12.44 -2.55 -17.66
CA ARG A 40 11.77 -1.98 -18.84
C ARG A 40 11.45 -0.50 -18.68
N GLU A 41 11.05 -0.06 -17.50
CA GLU A 41 10.83 1.37 -17.21
C GLU A 41 12.12 2.19 -17.34
N LYS A 42 13.29 1.56 -17.22
CA LYS A 42 14.61 2.15 -17.45
C LYS A 42 15.13 1.95 -18.88
N ASN A 43 14.31 1.44 -19.80
CA ASN A 43 14.69 1.06 -21.17
C ASN A 43 15.77 -0.03 -21.25
N ILE A 44 15.82 -0.91 -20.25
CA ILE A 44 16.76 -2.02 -20.20
C ILE A 44 16.04 -3.32 -20.53
N GLU A 45 16.60 -4.08 -21.48
CA GLU A 45 16.02 -5.35 -21.93
C GLU A 45 16.58 -6.54 -21.12
N VAL A 46 15.67 -7.39 -20.65
CA VAL A 46 16.03 -8.69 -20.06
C VAL A 46 16.02 -9.73 -21.17
N ALA A 47 17.16 -10.38 -21.39
CA ALA A 47 17.31 -11.29 -22.51
C ALA A 47 16.57 -12.62 -22.32
N ALA A 48 16.54 -13.14 -21.10
CA ALA A 48 15.81 -14.36 -20.77
C ALA A 48 15.47 -14.45 -19.28
N VAL A 49 14.42 -15.20 -18.97
CA VAL A 49 14.17 -15.73 -17.63
C VAL A 49 14.68 -17.17 -17.58
N LEU A 50 15.50 -17.52 -16.60
CA LEU A 50 16.02 -18.87 -16.45
C LEU A 50 15.11 -19.69 -15.54
N ASP A 51 14.76 -20.91 -15.95
CA ASP A 51 14.10 -21.89 -15.08
C ASP A 51 14.50 -23.32 -15.48
N ASN A 52 14.72 -24.18 -14.49
CA ASN A 52 15.12 -25.58 -14.72
C ASN A 52 13.90 -26.49 -15.00
N ASN A 53 12.68 -26.01 -14.79
CA ASN A 53 11.47 -26.81 -14.99
C ASN A 53 11.03 -26.79 -16.46
N ASP A 54 11.11 -27.95 -17.10
CA ASP A 54 10.71 -28.18 -18.50
C ASP A 54 9.31 -27.67 -18.85
N LYS A 55 8.39 -27.61 -17.88
CA LYS A 55 7.03 -27.11 -18.10
C LYS A 55 6.98 -25.64 -18.51
N PHE A 56 7.99 -24.86 -18.15
CA PHE A 56 8.05 -23.43 -18.45
C PHE A 56 8.92 -23.10 -19.66
N SER A 57 9.77 -24.03 -20.14
CA SER A 57 10.67 -23.81 -21.26
C SER A 57 9.90 -23.43 -22.53
N GLY A 58 10.23 -22.29 -23.13
CA GLY A 58 9.56 -21.74 -24.33
C GLY A 58 8.27 -20.96 -24.07
N SER A 59 7.83 -20.85 -22.80
CA SER A 59 6.78 -19.92 -22.39
C SER A 59 7.36 -18.53 -22.07
N LYS A 60 6.51 -17.53 -21.80
CA LYS A 60 6.95 -16.13 -21.59
C LYS A 60 6.44 -15.57 -20.27
N ILE A 61 7.27 -14.77 -19.60
CA ILE A 61 6.86 -13.87 -18.49
C ILE A 61 7.09 -12.44 -18.97
N GLU A 62 6.04 -11.62 -18.95
CA GLU A 62 6.13 -10.21 -19.39
C GLU A 62 6.74 -10.05 -20.79
N GLY A 63 6.49 -11.01 -21.69
CA GLY A 63 7.04 -10.99 -23.05
C GLY A 63 8.49 -11.51 -23.19
N VAL A 64 9.20 -11.74 -22.08
CA VAL A 64 10.55 -12.32 -22.04
C VAL A 64 10.44 -13.86 -22.02
N GLU A 65 11.24 -14.53 -22.82
CA GLU A 65 11.23 -15.99 -22.93
C GLU A 65 11.83 -16.69 -21.70
N ILE A 66 11.21 -17.79 -21.28
CA ILE A 66 11.73 -18.66 -20.24
C ILE A 66 12.55 -19.78 -20.88
N LEU A 67 13.82 -19.87 -20.51
CA LEU A 67 14.78 -20.81 -21.05
C LEU A 67 15.49 -21.56 -19.93
N LYS A 68 16.03 -22.74 -20.25
CA LYS A 68 17.00 -23.39 -19.35
C LYS A 68 18.30 -22.58 -19.28
N PRO A 69 19.02 -22.59 -18.14
CA PRO A 69 20.32 -21.94 -18.03
C PRO A 69 21.28 -22.32 -19.17
N GLU A 70 21.37 -23.60 -19.51
CA GLU A 70 22.28 -24.11 -20.54
C GLU A 70 21.89 -23.60 -21.93
N THR A 71 20.60 -23.39 -22.19
CA THR A 71 20.10 -22.85 -23.47
C THR A 71 20.37 -21.36 -23.59
N ALA A 72 20.08 -20.58 -22.54
CA ALA A 72 20.22 -19.12 -22.57
C ALA A 72 21.67 -18.65 -22.48
N LEU A 73 22.48 -19.34 -21.66
CA LEU A 73 23.86 -18.97 -21.35
C LEU A 73 24.88 -19.71 -22.22
N GLY A 74 24.50 -20.83 -22.84
CA GLY A 74 25.40 -21.68 -23.61
C GLY A 74 26.46 -22.33 -22.72
N LYS A 75 27.69 -22.47 -23.25
CA LYS A 75 28.82 -23.04 -22.48
C LYS A 75 29.38 -22.08 -21.43
N TYR A 76 29.48 -20.80 -21.78
CA TYR A 76 29.92 -19.71 -20.91
C TYR A 76 29.73 -18.39 -21.68
N ARG A 77 29.44 -17.31 -20.96
CA ARG A 77 29.27 -15.97 -21.51
C ARG A 77 29.84 -14.94 -20.55
N GLU A 78 30.95 -14.32 -20.93
CA GLU A 78 31.69 -13.40 -20.06
C GLU A 78 30.89 -12.14 -19.69
N ASP A 79 30.09 -11.62 -20.61
CA ASP A 79 29.25 -10.44 -20.40
C ASP A 79 27.93 -10.73 -19.66
N ALA A 80 27.66 -11.99 -19.26
CA ALA A 80 26.39 -12.33 -18.61
C ALA A 80 26.24 -11.67 -17.22
N LEU A 81 25.06 -11.09 -16.98
CA LEU A 81 24.64 -10.53 -15.71
C LEU A 81 23.41 -11.31 -15.21
N ILE A 82 23.60 -12.15 -14.20
CA ILE A 82 22.63 -13.16 -13.76
C ILE A 82 22.11 -12.80 -12.38
N PHE A 83 20.83 -12.45 -12.30
CA PHE A 83 20.17 -12.15 -11.04
C PHE A 83 19.36 -13.34 -10.54
N ILE A 84 19.69 -13.88 -9.36
CA ILE A 84 18.93 -15.00 -8.78
C ILE A 84 17.78 -14.47 -7.92
N ALA A 85 16.56 -14.76 -8.37
CA ALA A 85 15.30 -14.29 -7.79
C ALA A 85 14.49 -15.46 -7.20
N SER A 86 15.12 -16.36 -6.43
CA SER A 86 14.48 -17.60 -5.95
C SER A 86 14.94 -18.00 -4.55
N GLY A 87 14.07 -18.71 -3.81
CA GLY A 87 14.43 -19.34 -2.53
C GLY A 87 15.39 -20.53 -2.65
N HIS A 88 15.64 -21.03 -3.86
CA HIS A 88 16.59 -22.12 -4.13
C HIS A 88 17.99 -21.61 -4.52
N ILE A 89 18.47 -20.59 -3.81
CA ILE A 89 19.66 -19.83 -4.18
C ILE A 89 20.94 -20.67 -4.21
N GLU A 90 21.10 -21.60 -3.27
CA GLU A 90 22.30 -22.43 -3.14
C GLU A 90 22.47 -23.38 -4.33
N SER A 91 21.39 -24.08 -4.73
CA SER A 91 21.45 -25.00 -5.87
C SER A 91 21.62 -24.27 -7.20
N MET A 92 20.94 -23.13 -7.38
CA MET A 92 21.07 -22.29 -8.58
C MET A 92 22.48 -21.70 -8.71
N THR A 93 23.04 -21.21 -7.60
CA THR A 93 24.41 -20.65 -7.60
C THR A 93 25.43 -21.73 -7.92
N LYS A 94 25.31 -22.92 -7.31
CA LYS A 94 26.20 -24.06 -7.57
C LYS A 94 26.15 -24.48 -9.05
N GLN A 95 24.95 -24.56 -9.65
CA GLN A 95 24.79 -24.87 -11.07
C GLN A 95 25.54 -23.85 -11.94
N LEU A 96 25.38 -22.55 -11.66
CA LEU A 96 26.06 -21.51 -12.42
C LEU A 96 27.59 -21.52 -12.22
N GLU A 97 28.06 -21.81 -11.01
CA GLU A 97 29.49 -21.97 -10.72
C GLU A 97 30.09 -23.16 -11.47
N GLU A 98 29.36 -24.28 -11.57
CA GLU A 98 29.73 -25.43 -12.40
C GLU A 98 29.77 -25.08 -13.90
N MET A 99 28.95 -24.11 -14.35
CA MET A 99 28.98 -23.53 -15.69
C MET A 99 30.10 -22.47 -15.88
N GLY A 100 30.91 -22.20 -14.85
CA GLY A 100 32.04 -21.27 -14.92
C GLY A 100 31.72 -19.82 -14.53
N TYR A 101 30.50 -19.52 -14.09
CA TYR A 101 30.13 -18.21 -13.60
C TYR A 101 30.63 -17.96 -12.17
N LYS A 102 30.88 -16.70 -11.84
CA LYS A 102 31.41 -16.31 -10.53
C LYS A 102 30.48 -15.33 -9.83
N GLN A 103 30.26 -15.54 -8.53
CA GLN A 103 29.56 -14.58 -7.67
C GLN A 103 30.25 -13.22 -7.68
N ASN A 104 29.47 -12.15 -7.57
CA ASN A 104 29.90 -10.75 -7.60
C ASN A 104 30.60 -10.29 -8.90
N VAL A 105 30.71 -11.18 -9.90
CA VAL A 105 31.21 -10.85 -11.24
C VAL A 105 30.08 -11.03 -12.25
N HIS A 106 29.43 -12.19 -12.23
CA HIS A 106 28.33 -12.55 -13.11
C HIS A 106 27.05 -12.79 -12.33
N ILE A 107 27.14 -13.43 -11.15
CA ILE A 107 25.99 -13.83 -10.35
C ILE A 107 25.75 -12.81 -9.23
N PHE A 108 24.55 -12.25 -9.21
CA PHE A 108 24.09 -11.27 -8.22
C PHE A 108 22.80 -11.77 -7.56
N LEU A 109 22.78 -11.79 -6.24
CA LEU A 109 21.71 -12.40 -5.47
C LEU A 109 20.67 -11.33 -5.11
N THR A 110 19.49 -11.37 -5.72
CA THR A 110 18.47 -10.32 -5.51
C THR A 110 17.52 -10.64 -4.38
N ILE A 111 17.28 -11.93 -4.08
CA ILE A 111 16.44 -12.36 -2.97
C ILE A 111 17.12 -13.48 -2.21
N TYR A 112 17.58 -13.14 -1.01
CA TYR A 112 17.98 -14.10 0.00
C TYR A 112 16.78 -14.34 0.93
N THR A 113 16.13 -15.48 0.78
CA THR A 113 15.33 -16.07 1.83
C THR A 113 16.03 -17.35 2.26
N LYS A 114 17.13 -17.26 3.05
CA LYS A 114 17.53 -18.45 3.79
C LYS A 114 16.40 -18.79 4.77
N PRO A 115 15.95 -20.06 4.84
CA PRO A 115 15.08 -20.52 5.91
C PRO A 115 15.86 -20.76 7.22
N THR A 116 17.19 -20.73 7.20
CA THR A 116 18.01 -20.85 8.40
C THR A 116 18.29 -19.47 8.95
N LEU A 117 17.52 -19.10 9.97
CA LEU A 117 17.88 -18.04 10.92
C LEU A 117 19.30 -18.30 11.42
N GLU A 118 20.23 -17.40 11.15
CA GLU A 118 21.52 -17.43 11.81
C GLU A 118 21.33 -17.16 13.31
N ILE A 119 22.20 -17.70 14.17
CA ILE A 119 22.08 -17.52 15.64
C ILE A 119 22.02 -16.03 15.98
N LYS A 120 22.83 -15.22 15.30
CA LYS A 120 22.85 -13.75 15.48
C LYS A 120 21.51 -13.10 15.11
N GLU A 121 20.88 -13.52 14.01
CA GLU A 121 19.55 -13.01 13.62
C GLU A 121 18.48 -13.43 14.64
N THR A 122 18.64 -14.59 15.25
CA THR A 122 17.76 -15.06 16.33
C THR A 122 17.97 -14.24 17.61
N GLU A 123 19.21 -13.93 17.98
CA GLU A 123 19.54 -13.09 19.14
C GLU A 123 19.00 -11.67 18.98
N GLU A 124 19.18 -11.07 17.79
CA GLU A 124 18.62 -9.75 17.46
C GLU A 124 17.09 -9.76 17.53
N ALA A 125 16.43 -10.79 16.98
CA ALA A 125 14.98 -10.92 17.06
C ALA A 125 14.47 -11.10 18.50
N ILE A 126 15.19 -11.85 19.34
CA ILE A 126 14.87 -11.99 20.77
C ILE A 126 15.00 -10.65 21.48
N GLU A 127 16.02 -9.86 21.17
CA GLU A 127 16.21 -8.55 21.79
C GLU A 127 15.08 -7.57 21.41
N GLU A 128 14.68 -7.55 20.14
CA GLU A 128 13.53 -6.74 19.70
C GLU A 128 12.21 -7.16 20.39
N VAL A 129 12.03 -8.46 20.67
CA VAL A 129 10.87 -8.97 21.43
C VAL A 129 10.92 -8.49 22.88
N LYS A 130 12.09 -8.49 23.52
CA LYS A 130 12.25 -7.97 24.89
C LYS A 130 11.98 -6.46 24.95
N GLU A 131 12.53 -5.69 24.02
CA GLU A 131 12.26 -4.26 23.92
C GLU A 131 10.77 -4.01 23.67
N GLY A 132 10.10 -4.87 22.88
CA GLY A 132 8.65 -4.85 22.70
C GLY A 132 7.86 -5.14 23.97
N MET A 133 8.35 -6.07 24.80
CA MET A 133 7.78 -6.34 26.14
C MET A 133 7.88 -5.11 27.04
N ASP A 134 9.00 -4.39 27.03
CA ASP A 134 9.16 -3.16 27.80
C ASP A 134 8.18 -2.07 27.35
N VAL A 135 7.99 -1.91 26.03
CA VAL A 135 6.98 -1.00 25.48
C VAL A 135 5.58 -1.40 25.93
N TYR A 136 5.24 -2.69 25.83
CA TYR A 136 3.96 -3.23 26.28
C TYR A 136 3.70 -2.94 27.76
N LEU A 137 4.65 -3.27 28.64
CA LEU A 137 4.54 -3.03 30.09
C LEU A 137 4.41 -1.55 30.41
N LYS A 138 5.00 -0.66 29.61
CA LYS A 138 4.88 0.79 29.79
C LYS A 138 3.47 1.31 29.49
N ILE A 139 2.82 0.79 28.43
CA ILE A 139 1.51 1.29 27.97
C ILE A 139 0.32 0.52 28.53
N HIS A 140 0.54 -0.66 29.11
CA HIS A 140 -0.50 -1.56 29.61
C HIS A 140 -0.33 -1.91 31.10
N ARG A 141 0.16 -0.95 31.90
CA ARG A 141 0.50 -1.14 33.32
C ARG A 141 -0.63 -1.73 34.16
N ASP A 142 -1.87 -1.29 33.92
CA ASP A 142 -3.01 -1.65 34.75
C ASP A 142 -3.72 -2.94 34.28
N GLY A 143 -3.37 -3.51 33.13
CA GLY A 143 -3.95 -4.75 32.60
C GLY A 143 -5.42 -4.69 32.16
N ASN A 144 -6.15 -3.63 32.53
CA ASN A 144 -7.61 -3.61 32.52
C ASN A 144 -8.26 -3.33 31.16
N LYS A 145 -7.51 -2.80 30.19
CA LYS A 145 -8.05 -2.35 28.89
C LYS A 145 -7.42 -3.11 27.75
N LYS A 146 -8.23 -3.71 26.86
CA LYS A 146 -7.69 -4.40 25.68
C LYS A 146 -6.92 -3.42 24.79
N LEU A 147 -5.73 -3.79 24.32
CA LEU A 147 -4.99 -2.96 23.37
C LEU A 147 -5.47 -3.27 21.95
N LEU A 148 -5.94 -2.25 21.23
CA LEU A 148 -6.25 -2.35 19.80
C LEU A 148 -5.11 -1.67 19.03
N VAL A 149 -4.27 -2.46 18.37
CA VAL A 149 -2.96 -2.00 17.87
C VAL A 149 -3.01 -1.79 16.36
N CYS A 150 -2.80 -0.55 15.93
CA CYS A 150 -2.79 -0.15 14.52
C CYS A 150 -1.35 0.14 14.06
N PRO A 151 -0.65 -0.82 13.44
CA PRO A 151 0.80 -0.74 13.26
C PRO A 151 1.27 0.20 12.14
N TYR A 152 0.37 0.69 11.29
CA TYR A 152 0.72 1.52 10.14
C TYR A 152 0.26 2.97 10.30
N LYS A 153 1.03 3.87 9.69
CA LYS A 153 0.74 5.31 9.59
C LYS A 153 -0.14 5.64 8.37
N GLY A 154 -1.21 4.87 8.16
CA GLY A 154 -2.15 5.06 7.06
C GLY A 154 -3.47 5.66 7.53
N ILE A 155 -3.83 6.88 7.11
CA ILE A 155 -5.07 7.52 7.56
C ILE A 155 -6.34 6.78 7.10
N GLY A 156 -6.28 6.11 5.94
CA GLY A 156 -7.38 5.29 5.40
C GLY A 156 -7.66 4.09 6.29
N ASP A 157 -6.60 3.35 6.69
CA ASP A 157 -6.70 2.24 7.64
C ASP A 157 -7.34 2.69 8.96
N ILE A 158 -6.91 3.83 9.52
CA ILE A 158 -7.48 4.34 10.78
C ILE A 158 -8.93 4.79 10.61
N TYR A 159 -9.26 5.41 9.47
CA TYR A 159 -10.64 5.81 9.18
C TYR A 159 -11.55 4.59 9.10
N PHE A 160 -11.13 3.56 8.35
CA PHE A 160 -11.85 2.31 8.23
C PHE A 160 -11.99 1.59 9.58
N ILE A 161 -10.92 1.50 10.35
CA ILE A 161 -10.96 0.93 11.70
C ILE A 161 -11.96 1.72 12.56
N GLY A 162 -11.88 3.05 12.56
CA GLY A 162 -12.81 3.90 13.29
C GLY A 162 -14.28 3.67 12.91
N ALA A 163 -14.56 3.46 11.63
CA ALA A 163 -15.91 3.19 11.14
C ALA A 163 -16.51 1.87 11.67
N TYR A 164 -15.68 0.86 11.95
CA TYR A 164 -16.15 -0.48 12.34
C TYR A 164 -15.83 -0.88 13.79
N ILE A 165 -14.96 -0.13 14.49
CA ILE A 165 -14.45 -0.50 15.82
C ILE A 165 -15.56 -0.66 16.87
N ARG A 166 -16.64 0.12 16.76
CA ARG A 166 -17.78 0.03 17.69
C ARG A 166 -18.49 -1.31 17.59
N GLU A 167 -18.75 -1.77 16.36
CA GLU A 167 -19.40 -3.07 16.11
C GLU A 167 -18.45 -4.22 16.46
N TYR A 168 -17.16 -4.06 16.18
CA TYR A 168 -16.14 -5.02 16.61
C TYR A 168 -16.10 -5.17 18.15
N CYS A 169 -16.05 -4.06 18.89
CA CYS A 169 -16.06 -4.08 20.34
C CYS A 169 -17.35 -4.67 20.92
N LYS A 170 -18.51 -4.45 20.29
CA LYS A 170 -19.77 -5.09 20.69
C LYS A 170 -19.71 -6.61 20.51
N LYS A 171 -19.25 -7.08 19.33
CA LYS A 171 -19.12 -8.50 19.01
C LYS A 171 -18.19 -9.23 20.00
N GLU A 172 -17.05 -8.62 20.30
CA GLU A 172 -16.02 -9.22 21.17
C GLU A 172 -16.22 -8.91 22.66
N GLU A 173 -17.34 -8.28 23.03
CA GLU A 173 -17.67 -7.86 24.39
C GLU A 173 -16.59 -6.99 25.07
N ILE A 174 -15.89 -6.18 24.28
CA ILE A 174 -14.80 -5.30 24.73
C ILE A 174 -15.41 -4.05 25.39
N LYS A 175 -15.34 -4.00 26.73
CA LYS A 175 -15.89 -2.88 27.52
C LYS A 175 -14.95 -1.68 27.63
N ALA A 176 -13.64 -1.91 27.56
CA ALA A 176 -12.63 -0.87 27.65
C ALA A 176 -11.42 -1.24 26.82
N TYR A 177 -10.94 -0.29 26.02
CA TYR A 177 -9.76 -0.46 25.17
C TYR A 177 -8.95 0.82 25.07
N SER A 178 -7.69 0.67 24.70
CA SER A 178 -6.82 1.77 24.24
C SER A 178 -6.45 1.51 22.79
N LEU A 179 -6.62 2.51 21.92
CA LEU A 179 -6.21 2.42 20.52
C LEU A 179 -4.75 2.88 20.39
N VAL A 180 -3.86 1.98 19.98
CA VAL A 180 -2.43 2.24 19.84
C VAL A 180 -2.16 2.63 18.40
N LEU A 181 -1.57 3.81 18.18
CA LEU A 181 -1.41 4.44 16.88
C LEU A 181 0.02 5.00 16.71
N THR A 182 0.37 5.31 15.46
CA THR A 182 1.60 6.05 15.13
C THR A 182 1.26 7.37 14.43
N GLY A 183 1.75 8.47 14.99
CA GLY A 183 1.66 9.81 14.40
C GLY A 183 0.35 10.58 14.67
N ASN A 184 0.48 11.91 14.72
CA ASN A 184 -0.62 12.80 15.12
C ASN A 184 -1.77 12.86 14.11
N ILE A 185 -1.53 12.61 12.82
CA ILE A 185 -2.62 12.63 11.83
C ILE A 185 -3.56 11.44 12.05
N CYS A 186 -3.01 10.25 12.31
CA CYS A 186 -3.80 9.05 12.65
C CYS A 186 -4.60 9.26 13.95
N ARG A 187 -4.01 9.90 14.96
CA ARG A 187 -4.72 10.32 16.18
C ARG A 187 -5.97 11.15 15.86
N ARG A 188 -5.82 12.20 15.03
CA ARG A 188 -6.92 13.09 14.65
C ARG A 188 -8.05 12.34 13.95
N VAL A 189 -7.72 11.36 13.09
CA VAL A 189 -8.74 10.50 12.45
C VAL A 189 -9.47 9.64 13.48
N ALA A 190 -8.77 9.04 14.43
CA ALA A 190 -9.42 8.26 15.50
C ALA A 190 -10.36 9.13 16.37
N GLU A 191 -9.95 10.36 16.68
CA GLU A 191 -10.76 11.34 17.42
C GLU A 191 -12.06 11.68 16.65
N MET A 192 -12.06 11.68 15.31
CA MET A 192 -13.28 11.87 14.52
C MET A 192 -14.33 10.78 14.79
N PHE A 193 -13.95 9.59 15.25
CA PHE A 193 -14.90 8.53 15.63
C PHE A 193 -15.27 8.54 17.13
N GLY A 194 -14.82 9.56 17.86
CA GLY A 194 -15.04 9.71 19.30
C GLY A 194 -14.21 8.73 20.13
N ILE A 195 -13.05 8.32 19.63
CA ILE A 195 -12.12 7.44 20.36
C ILE A 195 -11.24 8.30 21.25
N GLU A 196 -11.40 8.16 22.57
CA GLU A 196 -10.74 9.03 23.55
C GLU A 196 -9.41 8.46 24.07
N ASP A 197 -9.36 7.15 24.32
CA ASP A 197 -8.18 6.49 24.89
C ASP A 197 -7.19 6.09 23.79
N LEU A 198 -6.24 6.99 23.53
CA LEU A 198 -5.27 6.88 22.44
C LEU A 198 -3.84 6.81 22.99
N VAL A 199 -3.10 5.79 22.55
CA VAL A 199 -1.68 5.63 22.85
C VAL A 199 -0.88 5.91 21.58
N LEU A 200 -0.03 6.94 21.61
CA LEU A 200 0.87 7.26 20.51
C LEU A 200 2.26 6.67 20.73
N LEU A 201 2.69 5.84 19.78
CA LEU A 201 4.03 5.28 19.73
C LEU A 201 4.83 5.83 18.55
N SER A 202 6.15 5.81 18.70
CA SER A 202 7.07 5.95 17.56
C SER A 202 6.92 4.73 16.64
N ALA A 203 7.29 4.86 15.35
CA ALA A 203 7.26 3.71 14.43
C ALA A 203 8.13 2.55 14.96
N LYS A 204 9.28 2.89 15.54
CA LYS A 204 10.20 1.91 16.14
C LYS A 204 9.58 1.17 17.32
N ASP A 205 8.90 1.87 18.23
CA ASP A 205 8.25 1.23 19.38
C ASP A 205 7.00 0.44 18.96
N MET A 206 6.29 0.90 17.93
CA MET A 206 5.17 0.18 17.35
C MET A 206 5.62 -1.16 16.75
N ASP A 207 6.69 -1.16 15.94
CA ASP A 207 7.24 -2.38 15.34
C ASP A 207 7.67 -3.39 16.42
N ARG A 208 8.33 -2.92 17.48
CA ARG A 208 8.73 -3.75 18.63
C ARG A 208 7.52 -4.32 19.37
N LEU A 209 6.50 -3.49 19.65
CA LEU A 209 5.27 -3.94 20.29
C LEU A 209 4.59 -5.04 19.47
N VAL A 210 4.49 -4.87 18.15
CA VAL A 210 3.92 -5.88 17.24
C VAL A 210 4.70 -7.18 17.33
N LYS A 211 6.04 -7.15 17.28
CA LYS A 211 6.88 -8.36 17.42
C LYS A 211 6.65 -9.07 18.74
N TYR A 212 6.56 -8.33 19.85
CA TYR A 212 6.24 -8.92 21.15
C TYR A 212 4.84 -9.56 21.18
N ILE A 213 3.80 -8.88 20.66
CA ILE A 213 2.44 -9.43 20.60
C ILE A 213 2.38 -10.68 19.71
N GLN A 214 3.10 -10.69 18.59
CA GLN A 214 3.20 -11.87 17.71
C GLN A 214 3.89 -13.04 18.41
N PHE A 215 4.95 -12.77 19.18
CA PHE A 215 5.69 -13.78 19.93
C PHE A 215 4.88 -14.35 21.10
N ALA A 216 4.32 -13.48 21.94
CA ALA A 216 3.59 -13.88 23.14
C ALA A 216 2.15 -14.33 22.84
N GLY A 217 1.54 -13.80 21.79
CA GLY A 217 0.17 -14.06 21.38
C GLY A 217 -0.85 -13.07 21.97
N GLU A 218 -1.77 -12.62 21.12
CA GLU A 218 -2.83 -11.63 21.42
C GLU A 218 -3.66 -11.93 22.68
N LYS A 219 -3.91 -13.21 22.97
CA LYS A 219 -4.64 -13.64 24.17
C LYS A 219 -3.82 -13.39 25.45
N ILE A 220 -2.51 -13.63 25.42
CA ILE A 220 -1.62 -13.43 26.57
C ILE A 220 -1.42 -11.94 26.82
N THR A 221 -1.31 -11.15 25.75
CA THR A 221 -1.07 -9.71 25.81
C THR A 221 -2.35 -8.87 25.89
N ASN A 222 -3.53 -9.49 26.07
CA ASN A 222 -4.84 -8.82 26.04
C ASN A 222 -4.92 -7.75 24.93
N SER A 223 -4.56 -8.12 23.71
CA SER A 223 -4.43 -7.20 22.58
C SER A 223 -5.07 -7.77 21.31
N LYS A 224 -5.21 -6.94 20.28
CA LYS A 224 -5.54 -7.33 18.91
C LYS A 224 -4.75 -6.45 17.96
N ILE A 225 -4.00 -7.05 17.04
CA ILE A 225 -3.35 -6.34 15.94
C ILE A 225 -4.37 -6.13 14.84
N LEU A 226 -4.69 -4.87 14.57
CA LEU A 226 -5.65 -4.46 13.56
C LEU A 226 -4.98 -4.28 12.20
N ASN A 227 -4.31 -5.32 11.72
CA ASN A 227 -3.71 -5.35 10.39
C ASN A 227 -3.46 -6.77 9.86
N HIS A 228 -3.87 -7.03 8.61
CA HIS A 228 -3.76 -8.33 7.95
C HIS A 228 -2.32 -8.80 7.67
N ASN A 229 -1.37 -7.89 7.47
CA ASN A 229 0.03 -8.21 7.22
C ASN A 229 0.85 -8.47 8.49
N CYS A 230 0.33 -8.08 9.66
CA CYS A 230 0.99 -8.23 10.94
C CYS A 230 0.40 -9.38 11.78
N THR A 231 -0.42 -10.26 11.18
CA THR A 231 -0.94 -11.44 11.88
C THR A 231 0.11 -12.55 11.95
N HIS A 232 0.11 -13.30 13.06
CA HIS A 232 1.10 -14.32 13.41
C HIS A 232 1.37 -15.42 12.35
N ILE A 233 0.41 -15.71 11.46
CA ILE A 233 0.56 -16.74 10.39
C ILE A 233 0.65 -16.17 8.98
N GLY A 234 0.50 -14.85 8.80
CA GLY A 234 0.56 -14.18 7.49
C GLY A 234 -0.42 -14.71 6.43
N VAL A 235 -1.36 -15.59 6.78
CA VAL A 235 -2.28 -16.22 5.83
C VAL A 235 -3.14 -15.16 5.13
N LEU A 236 -3.57 -14.13 5.85
CA LEU A 236 -4.34 -13.03 5.28
C LEU A 236 -3.58 -12.25 4.21
N SER A 237 -2.26 -12.08 4.35
CA SER A 237 -1.41 -11.46 3.33
C SER A 237 -1.36 -12.26 2.02
N LYS A 238 -1.65 -13.57 2.06
CA LYS A 238 -1.72 -14.39 0.84
C LYS A 238 -3.01 -14.13 0.04
N PHE A 239 -4.09 -13.75 0.73
CA PHE A 239 -5.34 -13.37 0.06
C PHE A 239 -5.23 -12.05 -0.67
N ASP A 240 -4.49 -11.10 -0.09
CA ASP A 240 -4.08 -9.84 -0.75
C ASP A 240 -3.38 -10.16 -2.08
N ILE A 241 -2.34 -11.00 -2.05
CA ILE A 241 -1.58 -11.39 -3.26
C ILE A 241 -2.44 -12.11 -4.30
N ALA A 242 -3.44 -12.89 -3.88
CA ALA A 242 -4.30 -13.61 -4.80
C ALA A 242 -5.24 -12.68 -5.60
N GLY A 243 -5.45 -11.43 -5.16
CA GLY A 243 -6.31 -10.45 -5.83
C GLY A 243 -7.78 -10.86 -5.95
N ARG A 244 -8.23 -11.80 -5.10
CA ARG A 244 -9.60 -12.33 -5.12
C ARG A 244 -10.55 -11.64 -4.17
N LEU A 245 -10.01 -11.02 -3.12
CA LEU A 245 -10.75 -10.27 -2.12
C LEU A 245 -10.25 -8.82 -2.16
N SER A 246 -11.14 -7.88 -1.92
CA SER A 246 -10.80 -6.50 -1.62
C SER A 246 -10.15 -6.39 -0.24
N TRP A 247 -9.46 -5.27 0.01
CA TRP A 247 -8.87 -4.97 1.30
C TRP A 247 -9.92 -4.96 2.42
N GLY A 248 -11.09 -4.38 2.14
CA GLY A 248 -12.22 -4.35 3.07
C GLY A 248 -12.71 -5.75 3.43
N GLU A 249 -12.86 -6.65 2.47
CA GLU A 249 -13.27 -8.04 2.72
C GLU A 249 -12.24 -8.79 3.57
N ILE A 250 -10.94 -8.61 3.31
CA ILE A 250 -9.88 -9.22 4.13
C ILE A 250 -9.95 -8.67 5.56
N PHE A 251 -10.19 -7.38 5.73
CA PHE A 251 -10.22 -6.75 7.04
C PHE A 251 -11.47 -7.15 7.84
N LEU A 252 -12.66 -7.03 7.25
CA LEU A 252 -13.93 -7.36 7.93
C LEU A 252 -14.02 -8.84 8.30
N ASN A 253 -13.63 -9.74 7.40
CA ASN A 253 -13.77 -11.18 7.63
C ASN A 253 -12.53 -11.79 8.29
N GLY A 254 -11.33 -11.26 8.05
CA GLY A 254 -10.08 -11.82 8.55
C GLY A 254 -9.56 -11.19 9.83
N ILE A 255 -9.82 -9.90 10.08
CA ILE A 255 -9.34 -9.18 11.26
C ILE A 255 -10.45 -8.96 12.28
N PHE A 256 -11.59 -8.44 11.85
CA PHE A 256 -12.76 -8.27 12.73
C PHE A 256 -13.61 -9.54 12.85
N GLU A 257 -13.45 -10.48 11.91
CA GLU A 257 -14.10 -11.79 11.91
C GLU A 257 -15.63 -11.67 12.01
N PHE A 258 -16.22 -10.71 11.29
CA PHE A 258 -17.68 -10.56 11.26
C PHE A 258 -18.35 -11.71 10.49
N ASP A 259 -19.36 -12.33 11.11
CA ASP A 259 -20.11 -13.45 10.50
C ASP A 259 -21.24 -12.99 9.56
N SER A 260 -21.54 -11.69 9.55
CA SER A 260 -22.62 -11.09 8.77
C SER A 260 -22.25 -9.68 8.33
N ALA A 261 -23.02 -9.13 7.40
CA ALA A 261 -22.81 -7.77 6.93
C ALA A 261 -22.98 -6.75 8.07
N VAL A 262 -21.99 -5.87 8.21
CA VAL A 262 -21.97 -4.79 9.20
C VAL A 262 -21.88 -3.45 8.48
N SER A 263 -22.61 -2.45 8.97
CA SER A 263 -22.58 -1.10 8.43
C SER A 263 -21.47 -0.26 9.07
N ALA A 264 -20.76 0.52 8.25
CA ALA A 264 -19.82 1.53 8.72
C ALA A 264 -20.54 2.61 9.55
N SER A 265 -19.94 2.99 10.67
CA SER A 265 -20.32 4.19 11.42
C SER A 265 -19.76 5.42 10.72
N ALA A 266 -20.53 6.51 10.70
CA ALA A 266 -20.03 7.80 10.23
C ALA A 266 -19.12 8.47 11.29
N PRO A 267 -18.10 9.24 10.87
CA PRO A 267 -17.35 10.09 11.78
C PRO A 267 -18.23 11.24 12.31
N VAL A 268 -17.84 11.79 13.45
CA VAL A 268 -18.33 13.07 13.98
C VAL A 268 -17.73 14.19 13.16
N ILE A 269 -18.58 14.92 12.44
CA ILE A 269 -18.19 16.05 11.61
C ILE A 269 -18.45 17.34 12.40
N SER A 270 -17.36 18.02 12.76
CA SER A 270 -17.40 19.27 13.52
C SER A 270 -16.46 20.29 12.86
N PRO A 271 -16.92 21.00 11.82
CA PRO A 271 -16.07 21.92 11.07
C PRO A 271 -15.58 23.06 11.97
N ARG A 272 -14.27 23.34 11.90
CA ARG A 272 -13.61 24.34 12.74
C ARG A 272 -13.39 25.67 12.02
N GLY A 273 -13.19 25.63 10.70
CA GLY A 273 -12.88 26.78 9.85
C GLY A 273 -14.07 27.36 9.09
N LYS A 274 -13.90 28.62 8.64
CA LYS A 274 -14.73 29.23 7.60
C LYS A 274 -13.90 29.28 6.32
N TYR A 275 -14.44 28.72 5.23
CA TYR A 275 -13.75 28.59 3.95
C TYR A 275 -14.44 29.47 2.90
N GLU A 276 -14.29 30.80 3.03
CA GLU A 276 -14.98 31.80 2.19
C GLU A 276 -14.53 31.75 0.72
N GLU A 277 -13.31 31.29 0.46
CA GLU A 277 -12.75 31.10 -0.87
C GLU A 277 -13.44 29.97 -1.66
N ILE A 278 -14.13 29.06 -0.97
CA ILE A 278 -14.86 27.95 -1.58
C ILE A 278 -16.27 28.43 -1.94
N LYS A 279 -16.54 28.52 -3.24
CA LYS A 279 -17.85 28.87 -3.78
C LYS A 279 -18.77 27.66 -3.74
N GLU A 280 -19.91 27.83 -3.08
CA GLU A 280 -20.86 26.76 -2.84
C GLU A 280 -21.36 26.12 -4.15
N GLY A 281 -21.23 24.79 -4.27
CA GLY A 281 -21.66 24.01 -5.43
C GLY A 281 -20.97 24.35 -6.76
N LYS A 282 -19.94 25.20 -6.74
CA LYS A 282 -19.23 25.70 -7.91
C LYS A 282 -17.71 25.53 -7.82
N THR A 283 -17.25 24.75 -6.84
CA THR A 283 -15.83 24.50 -6.63
C THR A 283 -15.54 23.01 -6.78
N VAL A 284 -14.44 22.67 -7.45
CA VAL A 284 -13.93 21.30 -7.53
C VAL A 284 -12.66 21.21 -6.72
N ILE A 285 -12.65 20.32 -5.73
CA ILE A 285 -11.44 19.97 -4.99
C ILE A 285 -10.74 18.81 -5.71
N LEU A 286 -9.51 19.05 -6.17
CA LEU A 286 -8.64 18.03 -6.75
C LEU A 286 -7.72 17.44 -5.68
N SER A 287 -7.60 16.12 -5.64
CA SER A 287 -6.61 15.40 -4.81
C SER A 287 -5.78 14.47 -5.70
N PRO A 288 -4.74 14.99 -6.37
CA PRO A 288 -4.03 14.28 -7.43
C PRO A 288 -2.93 13.34 -6.94
N TYR A 289 -2.63 13.37 -5.63
CA TYR A 289 -1.48 12.67 -5.04
C TYR A 289 -1.92 11.55 -4.10
N ALA A 290 -1.22 10.41 -4.19
CA ALA A 290 -1.35 9.29 -3.28
C ALA A 290 0.03 8.74 -2.88
N ASN A 291 0.09 8.16 -1.67
CA ASN A 291 1.30 7.52 -1.14
C ASN A 291 1.41 6.04 -1.54
N THR A 292 0.28 5.33 -1.61
CA THR A 292 0.25 3.87 -1.79
C THR A 292 -0.04 3.45 -3.23
N VAL A 293 -0.94 4.18 -3.87
CA VAL A 293 -1.39 3.91 -5.25
C VAL A 293 -0.56 4.74 -6.21
N LYS A 294 -0.34 4.22 -7.44
CA LYS A 294 0.41 4.91 -8.48
C LYS A 294 -0.19 6.29 -8.76
N ASN A 295 0.64 7.32 -8.89
CA ASN A 295 0.14 8.63 -9.28
C ASN A 295 -0.25 8.65 -10.78
N ILE A 296 -1.28 9.43 -11.09
CA ILE A 296 -1.72 9.69 -12.46
C ILE A 296 -0.84 10.80 -13.04
N ASP A 297 -0.57 10.74 -14.34
CA ASP A 297 0.21 11.75 -15.04
C ASP A 297 -0.37 13.16 -14.81
N VAL A 298 0.51 14.09 -14.45
CA VAL A 298 0.16 15.49 -14.15
C VAL A 298 -0.55 16.17 -15.32
N THR A 299 -0.22 15.80 -16.56
CA THR A 299 -0.83 16.36 -17.78
C THR A 299 -2.33 16.11 -17.82
N ILE A 300 -2.80 14.95 -17.35
CA ILE A 300 -4.24 14.62 -17.27
C ILE A 300 -4.94 15.56 -16.29
N TRP A 301 -4.31 15.86 -15.15
CA TRP A 301 -4.84 16.80 -14.16
C TRP A 301 -4.86 18.24 -14.68
N GLU A 302 -3.84 18.66 -15.43
CA GLU A 302 -3.80 19.98 -16.07
C GLU A 302 -4.89 20.12 -17.14
N GLU A 303 -5.08 19.10 -17.99
CA GLU A 303 -6.17 19.05 -18.97
C GLU A 303 -7.54 19.10 -18.29
N LEU A 304 -7.75 18.30 -17.23
CA LEU A 304 -8.99 18.31 -16.45
C LEU A 304 -9.24 19.69 -15.84
N THR A 305 -8.22 20.31 -15.25
CA THR A 305 -8.32 21.65 -14.67
C THR A 305 -8.76 22.67 -15.71
N ASN A 306 -8.17 22.65 -16.90
CA ASN A 306 -8.53 23.55 -17.99
C ASN A 306 -9.99 23.37 -18.43
N GLU A 307 -10.48 22.14 -18.55
CA GLU A 307 -11.87 21.88 -18.94
C GLU A 307 -12.88 22.28 -17.85
N LEU A 308 -12.55 22.08 -16.57
CA LEU A 308 -13.36 22.53 -15.44
C LEU A 308 -13.50 24.06 -15.40
N LEU A 309 -12.38 24.77 -15.59
CA LEU A 309 -12.37 26.24 -15.64
C LEU A 309 -13.22 26.76 -16.81
N LYS A 310 -13.12 26.15 -18.01
CA LYS A 310 -13.96 26.50 -19.17
C LYS A 310 -15.46 26.33 -18.89
N LYS A 311 -15.83 25.38 -18.02
CA LYS A 311 -17.21 25.15 -17.58
C LYS A 311 -17.66 26.08 -16.45
N GLY A 312 -16.79 26.96 -15.97
CA GLY A 312 -17.12 27.98 -14.96
C GLY A 312 -16.99 27.49 -13.51
N PHE A 313 -16.31 26.37 -13.27
CA PHE A 313 -15.93 25.95 -11.92
C PHE A 313 -14.70 26.69 -11.42
N ASP A 314 -14.64 26.94 -10.11
CA ASP A 314 -13.39 27.22 -9.42
C ASP A 314 -12.69 25.88 -9.15
N VAL A 315 -11.39 25.78 -9.38
CA VAL A 315 -10.62 24.54 -9.17
C VAL A 315 -9.56 24.78 -8.11
N ILE A 316 -9.55 23.95 -7.08
CA ILE A 316 -8.59 24.00 -5.98
C ILE A 316 -7.85 22.66 -5.91
N THR A 317 -6.52 22.68 -5.97
CA THR A 317 -5.69 21.50 -5.69
C THR A 317 -5.44 21.41 -4.20
N ASN A 318 -5.84 20.29 -3.59
CA ASN A 318 -5.37 19.91 -2.27
C ASN A 318 -3.87 19.60 -2.35
N SER A 319 -3.06 20.56 -1.94
CA SER A 319 -1.59 20.61 -2.08
C SER A 319 -0.95 20.72 -0.71
N SER A 320 0.12 19.97 -0.45
CA SER A 320 0.87 20.01 0.81
C SER A 320 2.36 20.28 0.60
N GLY A 321 2.66 21.43 -0.01
CA GLY A 321 4.04 21.90 -0.17
C GLY A 321 4.75 21.31 -1.39
N LYS A 322 6.06 21.10 -1.29
CA LYS A 322 6.91 20.82 -2.47
C LYS A 322 6.67 19.45 -3.10
N ASP A 323 6.30 18.46 -2.28
CA ASP A 323 6.11 17.06 -2.74
C ASP A 323 4.73 16.84 -3.35
N GLU A 324 3.77 17.72 -3.05
CA GLU A 324 2.40 17.70 -3.56
C GLU A 324 2.07 19.07 -4.18
N PRO A 325 2.67 19.43 -5.32
CA PRO A 325 2.55 20.78 -5.87
C PRO A 325 1.15 21.11 -6.37
N VAL A 326 0.88 22.40 -6.60
CA VAL A 326 -0.39 22.83 -7.21
C VAL A 326 -0.44 22.44 -8.68
N ILE A 327 -1.57 21.87 -9.13
CA ILE A 327 -1.82 21.62 -10.55
C ILE A 327 -1.97 22.94 -11.29
N LYS A 328 -1.28 23.08 -12.42
CA LYS A 328 -1.29 24.29 -13.23
C LYS A 328 -2.71 24.71 -13.61
N GLY A 329 -3.03 25.98 -13.38
CA GLY A 329 -4.36 26.56 -13.63
C GLY A 329 -5.31 26.51 -12.44
N SER A 330 -5.04 25.70 -11.42
CA SER A 330 -5.83 25.64 -10.18
C SER A 330 -5.28 26.57 -9.11
N LYS A 331 -6.07 26.79 -8.05
CA LYS A 331 -5.65 27.48 -6.82
C LYS A 331 -5.08 26.47 -5.82
N GLU A 332 -4.17 26.92 -4.96
CA GLU A 332 -3.72 26.12 -3.82
C GLU A 332 -4.80 26.04 -2.75
N GLY A 333 -4.99 24.86 -2.16
CA GLY A 333 -5.75 24.65 -0.94
C GLY A 333 -5.02 23.69 -0.02
N PHE A 334 -4.86 24.07 1.25
CA PHE A 334 -4.35 23.19 2.29
C PHE A 334 -5.24 23.29 3.52
N TYR A 335 -5.91 22.19 3.83
CA TYR A 335 -7.02 22.19 4.76
C TYR A 335 -6.82 21.18 5.90
N PRO A 336 -7.32 21.48 7.11
CA PRO A 336 -7.39 20.49 8.18
C PRO A 336 -8.23 19.28 7.76
N LEU A 337 -7.73 18.08 8.04
CA LEU A 337 -8.38 16.82 7.65
C LEU A 337 -9.81 16.69 8.19
N GLU A 338 -10.06 17.17 9.41
CA GLU A 338 -11.37 17.10 10.07
C GLU A 338 -12.43 17.98 9.41
N ASP A 339 -11.99 18.99 8.65
CA ASP A 339 -12.89 19.91 7.94
C ASP A 339 -13.12 19.47 6.49
N MET A 340 -12.38 18.47 5.99
CA MET A 340 -12.44 18.06 4.58
C MET A 340 -13.83 17.61 4.14
N VAL A 341 -14.59 16.96 5.03
CA VAL A 341 -15.98 16.59 4.73
C VAL A 341 -16.83 17.83 4.46
N HIS A 342 -16.76 18.84 5.35
CA HIS A 342 -17.49 20.10 5.19
C HIS A 342 -17.02 20.91 3.97
N ILE A 343 -15.71 20.93 3.72
CA ILE A 343 -15.10 21.58 2.55
C ILE A 343 -15.62 20.97 1.26
N VAL A 344 -15.63 19.65 1.15
CA VAL A 344 -16.10 18.94 -0.04
C VAL A 344 -17.61 19.11 -0.24
N GLU A 345 -18.40 19.07 0.84
CA GLU A 345 -19.84 19.37 0.79
C GLU A 345 -20.10 20.78 0.29
N LYS A 346 -19.38 21.78 0.81
CA LYS A 346 -19.50 23.16 0.35
C LYS A 346 -19.07 23.29 -1.11
N ALA A 347 -17.94 22.70 -1.50
CA ALA A 347 -17.45 22.77 -2.88
C ALA A 347 -18.46 22.17 -3.88
N GLY A 348 -19.09 21.06 -3.49
CA GLY A 348 -20.06 20.30 -4.28
C GLY A 348 -19.43 19.17 -5.10
N TYR A 349 -18.12 19.26 -5.38
CA TYR A 349 -17.40 18.30 -6.20
C TYR A 349 -16.00 17.97 -5.64
N PHE A 350 -15.67 16.69 -5.65
CA PHE A 350 -14.33 16.18 -5.36
C PHE A 350 -13.87 15.21 -6.46
N ILE A 351 -12.65 15.37 -6.93
CA ILE A 351 -12.00 14.44 -7.87
C ILE A 351 -10.61 14.11 -7.35
N GLY A 352 -10.32 12.84 -7.10
CA GLY A 352 -9.02 12.45 -6.55
C GLY A 352 -8.55 11.08 -6.99
N VAL A 353 -7.23 10.87 -7.02
CA VAL A 353 -6.68 9.50 -7.09
C VAL A 353 -6.92 8.80 -5.76
N ARG A 354 -7.18 7.49 -5.78
CA ARG A 354 -7.48 6.72 -4.56
C ARG A 354 -6.40 6.90 -3.48
N SER A 355 -6.78 7.53 -2.36
CA SER A 355 -5.93 7.80 -1.21
C SER A 355 -6.73 7.78 0.09
N GLY A 356 -6.06 7.72 1.25
CA GLY A 356 -6.75 7.76 2.55
C GLY A 356 -7.64 8.99 2.78
N LEU A 357 -7.41 10.09 2.05
CA LEU A 357 -8.33 11.24 2.06
C LEU A 357 -9.67 10.90 1.42
N CYS A 358 -9.70 10.03 0.39
CA CYS A 358 -10.93 9.54 -0.23
C CYS A 358 -11.81 8.77 0.76
N ASP A 359 -11.20 8.06 1.73
CA ASP A 359 -11.94 7.40 2.81
C ASP A 359 -12.60 8.45 3.71
N VAL A 360 -11.86 9.48 4.09
CA VAL A 360 -12.38 10.56 4.94
C VAL A 360 -13.57 11.28 4.30
N ILE A 361 -13.45 11.63 3.02
CA ILE A 361 -14.51 12.34 2.29
C ILE A 361 -15.63 11.40 1.82
N SER A 362 -15.56 10.09 2.04
CA SER A 362 -16.64 9.16 1.66
C SER A 362 -17.96 9.49 2.34
N ALA A 363 -17.89 10.13 3.52
CA ALA A 363 -19.03 10.62 4.29
C ALA A 363 -19.62 11.96 3.78
N ALA A 364 -18.94 12.67 2.88
CA ALA A 364 -19.39 13.97 2.37
C ALA A 364 -20.57 13.82 1.41
N LYS A 365 -21.61 14.64 1.58
CA LYS A 365 -22.75 14.73 0.66
C LYS A 365 -22.44 15.65 -0.53
N ALA A 366 -21.59 15.16 -1.42
CA ALA A 366 -21.15 15.86 -2.63
C ALA A 366 -20.93 14.87 -3.77
N LYS A 367 -20.77 15.36 -5.01
CA LYS A 367 -20.37 14.50 -6.12
C LYS A 367 -18.89 14.17 -5.99
N LYS A 368 -18.57 12.89 -5.79
CA LYS A 368 -17.21 12.39 -5.53
C LYS A 368 -16.81 11.43 -6.66
N ILE A 369 -15.70 11.72 -7.33
CA ILE A 369 -15.12 10.88 -8.38
C ILE A 369 -13.74 10.41 -7.91
N VAL A 370 -13.54 9.11 -7.76
CA VAL A 370 -12.28 8.52 -7.31
C VAL A 370 -11.65 7.73 -8.44
N LEU A 371 -10.41 8.09 -8.77
CA LEU A 371 -9.66 7.53 -9.87
C LEU A 371 -8.72 6.43 -9.40
N TYR A 372 -8.78 5.30 -10.09
CA TYR A 372 -7.96 4.11 -9.88
C TYR A 372 -7.02 3.94 -11.08
N PRO A 373 -5.70 4.17 -10.92
CA PRO A 373 -4.75 4.11 -12.03
C PRO A 373 -4.62 2.73 -12.67
N ASP A 374 -4.87 1.68 -11.89
CA ASP A 374 -4.72 0.29 -12.33
C ASP A 374 -5.65 -0.67 -11.56
N LYS A 375 -5.76 -1.90 -12.05
CA LYS A 375 -6.61 -2.93 -11.41
C LYS A 375 -6.15 -3.31 -10.00
N ALA A 376 -4.87 -3.15 -9.67
CA ALA A 376 -4.38 -3.45 -8.34
C ALA A 376 -4.91 -2.44 -7.33
N SER A 377 -5.01 -1.16 -7.71
CA SER A 377 -5.56 -0.11 -6.85
C SER A 377 -7.04 -0.32 -6.49
N MET A 378 -7.81 -1.02 -7.33
CA MET A 378 -9.21 -1.40 -7.04
C MET A 378 -9.36 -2.33 -5.84
N PHE A 379 -8.25 -2.90 -5.35
CA PHE A 379 -8.18 -3.58 -4.06
C PHE A 379 -8.71 -2.70 -2.91
N PHE A 380 -8.54 -1.38 -3.01
CA PHE A 380 -9.00 -0.39 -2.04
C PHE A 380 -10.32 0.29 -2.45
N SER A 381 -11.20 -0.37 -3.20
CA SER A 381 -12.51 0.18 -3.58
C SER A 381 -13.33 0.64 -2.36
N ILE A 382 -13.79 1.89 -2.36
CA ILE A 382 -14.59 2.54 -1.31
C ILE A 382 -15.93 1.83 -1.13
N GLU A 383 -16.55 1.44 -2.25
CA GLU A 383 -17.80 0.68 -2.23
C GLU A 383 -17.58 -0.71 -1.63
N LYS A 384 -16.53 -1.44 -2.06
CA LYS A 384 -16.24 -2.79 -1.54
C LYS A 384 -15.77 -2.79 -0.09
N MET A 385 -15.18 -1.70 0.39
CA MET A 385 -14.90 -1.48 1.80
C MET A 385 -16.17 -1.15 2.61
N GLY A 386 -17.32 -0.92 1.97
CA GLY A 386 -18.57 -0.60 2.65
C GLY A 386 -18.60 0.81 3.25
N LEU A 387 -17.69 1.71 2.83
CA LEU A 387 -17.60 3.07 3.36
C LEU A 387 -18.61 4.01 2.72
N SER A 388 -18.88 3.87 1.43
CA SER A 388 -19.90 4.65 0.71
C SER A 388 -20.22 4.03 -0.65
N GLY A 389 -21.51 3.95 -0.99
CA GLY A 389 -21.99 3.64 -2.35
C GLY A 389 -22.27 4.89 -3.18
N ASP A 390 -22.08 6.08 -2.60
CA ASP A 390 -22.28 7.38 -3.26
C ASP A 390 -20.94 7.95 -3.73
N VAL A 391 -20.15 7.14 -4.45
CA VAL A 391 -18.86 7.52 -5.03
C VAL A 391 -18.75 6.93 -6.44
N GLU A 392 -18.38 7.75 -7.40
CA GLU A 392 -18.06 7.30 -8.76
C GLU A 392 -16.62 6.77 -8.80
N GLU A 393 -16.45 5.44 -8.86
CA GLU A 393 -15.14 4.80 -8.99
C GLU A 393 -14.77 4.59 -10.46
N VAL A 394 -13.63 5.14 -10.89
CA VAL A 394 -13.19 5.10 -12.30
C VAL A 394 -11.82 4.44 -12.41
N LEU A 395 -11.77 3.28 -13.07
CA LEU A 395 -10.53 2.58 -13.43
C LEU A 395 -9.94 3.15 -14.74
N LEU A 396 -8.63 3.45 -14.75
CA LEU A 396 -7.93 4.08 -15.88
C LEU A 396 -7.12 3.10 -16.75
N ASP A 397 -7.43 1.80 -16.74
CA ASP A 397 -6.56 0.73 -17.27
C ASP A 397 -6.34 0.74 -18.80
N GLY A 398 -5.42 1.56 -19.31
CA GLY A 398 -4.85 1.47 -20.67
C GLY A 398 -5.84 1.65 -21.85
N GLN A 399 -7.14 1.67 -21.61
CA GLN A 399 -8.19 1.84 -22.63
C GLN A 399 -8.54 3.31 -22.87
N TYR A 400 -8.07 4.22 -22.03
CA TYR A 400 -8.39 5.63 -22.15
C TYR A 400 -7.30 6.42 -22.90
N ASN A 401 -7.02 6.01 -24.14
CA ASN A 401 -6.29 6.83 -25.10
C ASN A 401 -7.11 8.10 -25.42
N GLY A 402 -6.80 9.21 -24.72
CA GLY A 402 -7.22 10.57 -25.08
C GLY A 402 -8.64 11.01 -24.72
N LYS A 403 -9.41 10.23 -23.94
CA LYS A 403 -10.79 10.59 -23.51
C LYS A 403 -11.03 10.54 -21.99
N ILE A 404 -9.99 10.38 -21.17
CA ILE A 404 -10.11 10.33 -19.69
C ILE A 404 -10.86 11.54 -19.17
N VAL A 405 -10.39 12.73 -19.55
CA VAL A 405 -10.96 14.01 -19.09
C VAL A 405 -12.42 14.12 -19.49
N CYS A 406 -12.78 13.83 -20.74
CA CYS A 406 -14.18 13.83 -21.17
C CYS A 406 -15.04 12.84 -20.37
N GLY A 407 -14.51 11.65 -20.06
CA GLY A 407 -15.20 10.65 -19.25
C GLY A 407 -15.46 11.10 -17.81
N ILE A 408 -14.47 11.74 -17.18
CA ILE A 408 -14.60 12.32 -15.84
C ILE A 408 -15.63 13.45 -15.84
N ILE A 409 -15.53 14.37 -16.80
CA ILE A 409 -16.43 15.51 -16.95
C ILE A 409 -17.88 15.08 -17.16
N ASN A 410 -18.13 14.01 -17.93
CA ASN A 410 -19.48 13.50 -18.15
C ASN A 410 -20.11 12.85 -16.91
N LYS A 411 -19.28 12.53 -15.90
CA LYS A 411 -19.72 11.94 -14.63
C LYS A 411 -20.00 12.99 -13.56
N MET A 412 -19.60 14.24 -13.75
CA MET A 412 -19.98 15.36 -12.88
C MET A 412 -21.40 15.79 -13.18
#